data_AF-A0A257JQZ5-F1
#
_entry.id   AF-A0A257JQZ5-F1
#
_cell.length_a   1.000
_cell.length_b   1.000
_cell.length_c   1.000
_cell.angle_alpha   90.00
_cell.angle_beta   90.00
_cell.angle_gamma   90.00
#
_symmetry.space_group_name_H-M   'P 1'
#
loop_
_entity.id
_entity.type
_entity.pdbx_description
1 polymer ?
#
loop_
_entity_poly.entity_id
_entity_poly.type
_entity_poly.pdbx_seq_one_letter_code
_entity_poly.pdbx_strand_id
1 'polypeptide(L)'
;AAARQPDDDVRQLTMLACDLVDSTRMMGRLGDEEYSERLARYHAHVAQVVRAHGGVSDDPQGDDGFMCYFGFPVASEGSAAQAVRAGLALAGALADLQWQLRIGISTGRVVIRNGQPVGSAVHHAARLQSVAQPDTVLVSDTTRTLSAERFVYLPVLDAPPLKGFDDSGPLWRALNERPALGTERFDTRSRLSAFVGRDAEMQALRQRWQAAVDSGQRQALLLAGEAGIGKSRLVREFRRQLLVQGHRALECRCGPEHSGSALQPVIDLLQRQLQWHELPDAAERQQRLRVLLASAGQVDTDSVALLGALLGLPRAQLPPLPELSPERQRQRTMAALLGWLMGLAAAGPVCLIFEDVHWLDPSTR
;
A
#
# COMPACT_ATOMS: atom_id res chain seq x y z
N ALA A 1 3.79 0.57 -45.29
CA ALA A 1 3.63 0.83 -43.84
C ALA A 1 2.17 1.12 -43.58
N ALA A 2 1.45 0.25 -42.86
CA ALA A 2 0.04 0.46 -42.57
C ALA A 2 -0.12 1.67 -41.64
N ALA A 3 -1.03 2.57 -41.99
CA ALA A 3 -1.36 3.76 -41.20
C ALA A 3 -1.87 3.35 -39.81
N ARG A 4 -1.30 3.94 -38.74
CA ARG A 4 -1.80 3.78 -37.37
C ARG A 4 -3.25 4.27 -37.31
N GLN A 5 -4.17 3.40 -36.91
CA GLN A 5 -5.55 3.79 -36.61
C GLN A 5 -5.60 4.64 -35.33
N PRO A 6 -6.53 5.60 -35.23
CA PRO A 6 -6.57 6.60 -34.17
C PRO A 6 -6.95 6.09 -32.76
N ASP A 7 -7.09 4.77 -32.57
CA ASP A 7 -7.48 4.13 -31.30
C ASP A 7 -6.37 3.30 -30.62
N ASP A 8 -5.17 3.20 -31.21
CA ASP A 8 -4.05 2.47 -30.60
C ASP A 8 -3.39 3.32 -29.48
N ASP A 9 -3.99 3.34 -28.28
CA ASP A 9 -3.38 3.95 -27.09
C ASP A 9 -2.42 2.95 -26.41
N VAL A 10 -1.13 3.28 -26.40
CA VAL A 10 -0.09 2.48 -25.76
C VAL A 10 0.07 2.92 -24.31
N ARG A 11 -0.36 2.07 -23.37
CA ARG A 11 -0.29 2.35 -21.93
C ARG A 11 0.56 1.32 -21.20
N GLN A 12 1.11 1.71 -20.06
CA GLN A 12 1.70 0.76 -19.12
C GLN A 12 0.64 0.32 -18.13
N LEU A 13 0.34 -0.98 -18.12
CA LEU A 13 -0.62 -1.58 -17.20
C LEU A 13 0.05 -2.65 -16.34
N THR A 14 -0.60 -3.01 -15.23
CA THR A 14 -0.26 -4.23 -14.49
C THR A 14 -1.39 -5.23 -14.62
N MET A 15 -1.05 -6.44 -15.06
CA MET A 15 -1.98 -7.55 -15.25
C MET A 15 -1.79 -8.55 -14.13
N LEU A 16 -2.89 -9.04 -13.58
CA LEU A 16 -2.94 -10.15 -12.64
C LEU A 16 -3.73 -11.28 -13.30
N ALA A 17 -3.08 -12.40 -13.51
CA ALA A 17 -3.71 -13.65 -13.89
C ALA A 17 -3.90 -14.50 -12.63
N CYS A 18 -5.09 -15.07 -12.41
CA CYS A 18 -5.29 -16.10 -11.41
C CYS A 18 -6.12 -17.26 -11.95
N ASP A 19 -5.97 -18.42 -11.32
CA ASP A 19 -6.57 -19.68 -11.76
C ASP A 19 -6.70 -20.64 -10.57
N LEU A 20 -7.72 -21.50 -10.61
CA LEU A 20 -7.99 -22.50 -9.57
C LEU A 20 -7.11 -23.73 -9.77
N VAL A 21 -6.48 -24.18 -8.67
CA VAL A 21 -5.72 -25.43 -8.69
C VAL A 21 -6.65 -26.63 -8.79
N ASP A 22 -6.39 -27.54 -9.73
CA ASP A 22 -7.11 -28.82 -9.92
C ASP A 22 -8.62 -28.68 -10.16
N SER A 23 -9.06 -27.58 -10.79
CA SER A 23 -10.46 -27.29 -11.12
C SER A 23 -11.21 -28.41 -11.83
N THR A 24 -10.58 -29.04 -12.84
CA THR A 24 -11.17 -30.17 -13.59
C THR A 24 -11.48 -31.36 -12.67
N ARG A 25 -10.60 -31.61 -11.69
CA ARG A 25 -10.79 -32.68 -10.70
C ARG A 25 -11.87 -32.31 -9.69
N MET A 26 -12.01 -31.03 -9.36
CA MET A 26 -13.09 -30.52 -8.50
C MET A 26 -14.45 -30.68 -9.18
N MET A 27 -14.56 -30.32 -10.46
CA MET A 27 -15.77 -30.49 -11.27
C MET A 27 -16.23 -31.97 -11.29
N GLY A 28 -15.30 -32.90 -11.52
CA GLY A 28 -15.61 -34.34 -11.49
C GLY A 28 -16.04 -34.90 -10.13
N ARG A 29 -15.74 -34.21 -9.02
CA ARG A 29 -16.12 -34.62 -7.65
C ARG A 29 -17.44 -34.00 -7.20
N LEU A 30 -17.66 -32.73 -7.54
CA LEU A 30 -18.81 -31.93 -7.09
C LEU A 30 -20.02 -32.11 -8.02
N GLY A 31 -19.79 -32.51 -9.28
CA GLY A 31 -20.81 -32.49 -10.32
C GLY A 31 -21.07 -31.07 -10.85
N ASP A 32 -21.71 -30.98 -12.01
CA ASP A 32 -21.80 -29.74 -12.78
C ASP A 32 -22.59 -28.63 -12.06
N GLU A 33 -23.70 -28.98 -11.39
CA GLU A 33 -24.55 -28.02 -10.68
C GLU A 33 -23.83 -27.37 -9.49
N GLU A 34 -23.25 -28.18 -8.59
CA GLU A 34 -22.56 -27.67 -7.39
C GLU A 34 -21.27 -26.93 -7.77
N TYR A 35 -20.53 -27.42 -8.78
CA TYR A 35 -19.35 -26.74 -9.29
C TYR A 35 -19.72 -25.36 -9.87
N SER A 36 -20.78 -25.27 -10.68
CA SER A 36 -21.22 -23.99 -11.26
C SER A 36 -21.64 -22.97 -10.19
N GLU A 37 -22.33 -23.40 -9.12
CA GLU A 37 -22.73 -22.48 -8.05
C GLU A 37 -21.53 -21.95 -7.27
N ARG A 38 -20.57 -22.83 -6.94
CA ARG A 38 -19.34 -22.42 -6.25
C ARG A 38 -18.46 -21.53 -7.14
N LEU A 39 -18.38 -21.83 -8.43
CA LEU A 39 -17.65 -21.04 -9.41
C LEU A 39 -18.20 -19.62 -9.49
N ALA A 40 -19.53 -19.44 -9.53
CA ALA A 40 -20.16 -18.12 -9.52
C ALA A 40 -19.83 -17.30 -8.26
N ARG A 41 -19.80 -17.94 -7.08
CA ARG A 41 -19.40 -17.28 -5.82
C ARG A 41 -17.93 -16.86 -5.83
N TYR A 42 -17.06 -17.74 -6.35
CA TYR A 42 -15.65 -17.43 -6.55
C TYR A 42 -15.47 -16.25 -7.52
N HIS A 43 -16.18 -16.25 -8.65
CA HIS A 43 -16.14 -15.16 -9.62
C HIS A 43 -16.53 -13.82 -9.01
N ALA A 44 -17.63 -13.79 -8.24
CA ALA A 44 -18.08 -12.60 -7.53
C ALA A 44 -17.03 -12.11 -6.51
N HIS A 45 -16.38 -13.04 -5.81
CA HIS A 45 -15.37 -12.73 -4.81
C HIS A 45 -14.10 -12.13 -5.44
N VAL A 46 -13.58 -12.71 -6.53
CA VAL A 46 -12.43 -12.17 -7.26
C VAL A 46 -12.73 -10.75 -7.73
N ALA A 47 -13.87 -10.55 -8.39
CA ALA A 47 -14.29 -9.24 -8.87
C ALA A 47 -14.46 -8.21 -7.73
N GLN A 48 -14.89 -8.63 -6.54
CA GLN A 48 -14.99 -7.76 -5.37
C GLN A 48 -13.60 -7.34 -4.86
N VAL A 49 -12.69 -8.29 -4.66
CA VAL A 49 -11.34 -8.02 -4.15
C VAL A 49 -10.56 -7.14 -5.13
N VAL A 50 -10.60 -7.47 -6.42
CA VAL A 50 -9.92 -6.70 -7.47
C VAL A 50 -10.42 -5.26 -7.51
N ARG A 51 -11.74 -5.04 -7.46
CA ARG A 51 -12.33 -3.69 -7.40
C ARG A 51 -11.95 -2.94 -6.13
N ALA A 52 -11.96 -3.60 -4.97
CA ALA A 52 -11.55 -2.99 -3.70
C ALA A 52 -10.10 -2.49 -3.71
N HIS A 53 -9.25 -3.07 -4.57
CA HIS A 53 -7.86 -2.67 -4.77
C HIS A 53 -7.64 -1.79 -6.02
N GLY A 54 -8.72 -1.29 -6.65
CA GLY A 54 -8.62 -0.34 -7.78
C GLY A 54 -8.30 -0.99 -9.13
N GLY A 55 -8.53 -2.29 -9.27
CA GLY A 55 -8.44 -3.01 -10.53
C GLY A 55 -9.81 -3.29 -11.15
N VAL A 56 -9.79 -3.83 -12.37
CA VAL A 56 -10.95 -4.38 -13.07
C VAL A 56 -10.64 -5.78 -13.56
N SER A 57 -11.59 -6.71 -13.43
CA SER A 57 -11.49 -8.07 -13.96
C SER A 57 -12.22 -8.19 -15.30
N ASP A 58 -11.70 -9.02 -16.20
CA ASP A 58 -12.46 -9.47 -17.37
C ASP A 58 -13.65 -10.35 -16.96
N ASP A 59 -14.58 -10.52 -17.89
CA ASP A 59 -15.62 -11.55 -17.79
C ASP A 59 -14.97 -12.92 -18.09
N PRO A 60 -14.91 -13.84 -17.11
CA PRO A 60 -14.27 -15.15 -17.27
C PRO A 60 -15.04 -16.07 -18.24
N GLN A 61 -16.25 -15.71 -18.70
CA GLN A 61 -17.07 -16.51 -19.62
C GLN A 61 -17.28 -17.97 -19.20
N GLY A 62 -17.34 -18.22 -17.88
CA GLY A 62 -17.50 -19.57 -17.32
C GLY A 62 -16.19 -20.34 -17.11
N ASP A 63 -15.04 -19.73 -17.37
CA ASP A 63 -13.73 -20.30 -17.05
C ASP A 63 -13.37 -20.12 -15.57
N ASP A 64 -12.43 -20.91 -15.08
CA ASP A 64 -11.86 -20.79 -13.74
C ASP A 64 -10.72 -19.77 -13.65
N GLY A 65 -10.16 -19.40 -14.81
CA GLY A 65 -9.14 -18.37 -14.96
C GLY A 65 -9.69 -16.94 -15.00
N PHE A 66 -8.95 -16.02 -14.39
CA PHE A 66 -9.21 -14.58 -14.42
C PHE A 66 -8.03 -13.82 -14.98
N MET A 67 -8.33 -12.83 -15.81
CA MET A 67 -7.42 -11.74 -16.11
C MET A 67 -7.95 -10.46 -15.48
N CYS A 68 -7.09 -9.77 -14.74
CA CYS A 68 -7.40 -8.51 -14.07
C CYS A 68 -6.37 -7.45 -14.46
N TYR A 69 -6.82 -6.21 -14.55
CA TYR A 69 -6.01 -5.07 -14.98
C TYR A 69 -6.03 -3.96 -13.94
N PHE A 70 -4.86 -3.39 -13.68
CA PHE A 70 -4.65 -2.24 -12.80
C PHE A 70 -4.03 -1.10 -13.61
N GLY A 71 -4.53 0.12 -13.39
CA GLY A 71 -4.23 1.28 -14.25
C GLY A 71 -5.13 1.36 -15.50
N PHE A 72 -6.23 0.60 -15.52
CA PHE A 72 -7.21 0.54 -16.60
C PHE A 72 -8.63 0.54 -16.02
N PRO A 73 -9.59 1.29 -16.60
CA PRO A 73 -9.45 2.18 -17.77
C PRO A 73 -8.75 3.51 -17.44
N VAL A 74 -8.59 3.83 -16.15
CA VAL A 74 -7.93 5.05 -15.66
C VAL A 74 -6.51 4.71 -15.19
N ALA A 75 -5.53 5.47 -15.67
CA ALA A 75 -4.13 5.28 -15.29
C ALA A 75 -3.91 5.52 -13.79
N SER A 76 -3.05 4.69 -13.17
CA SER A 76 -2.70 4.77 -11.76
C SER A 76 -1.20 4.55 -11.58
N GLU A 77 -0.52 5.49 -10.92
CA GLU A 77 0.90 5.35 -10.54
C GLU A 77 1.11 4.20 -9.55
N GLY A 78 0.07 3.80 -8.82
CA GLY A 78 0.08 2.71 -7.85
C GLY A 78 -0.25 1.33 -8.42
N SER A 79 -0.43 1.20 -9.74
CA SER A 79 -0.98 -0.03 -10.37
C SER A 79 -0.26 -1.32 -9.98
N ALA A 80 1.07 -1.29 -9.93
CA ALA A 80 1.86 -2.46 -9.54
C ALA A 80 1.62 -2.86 -8.08
N ALA A 81 1.58 -1.88 -7.17
CA ALA A 81 1.34 -2.12 -5.75
C ALA A 81 -0.11 -2.57 -5.48
N GLN A 82 -1.07 -1.99 -6.19
CA GLN A 82 -2.48 -2.36 -6.15
C GLN A 82 -2.67 -3.82 -6.58
N ALA A 83 -2.08 -4.22 -7.71
CA ALA A 83 -2.13 -5.59 -8.21
C ALA A 83 -1.54 -6.59 -7.23
N VAL A 84 -0.34 -6.31 -6.68
CA VAL A 84 0.32 -7.21 -5.72
C VAL A 84 -0.52 -7.36 -4.45
N ARG A 85 -1.09 -6.27 -3.94
CA ARG A 85 -1.98 -6.32 -2.77
C ARG A 85 -3.23 -7.16 -3.04
N ALA A 86 -3.86 -6.97 -4.19
CA ALA A 86 -5.02 -7.76 -4.59
C ALA A 86 -4.66 -9.25 -4.71
N GLY A 87 -3.53 -9.57 -5.34
CA GLY A 87 -3.04 -10.95 -5.43
C GLY A 87 -2.81 -11.60 -4.07
N LEU A 88 -2.19 -10.89 -3.14
CA LEU A 88 -1.98 -11.40 -1.77
C LEU A 88 -3.29 -11.59 -1.02
N ALA A 89 -4.25 -10.69 -1.17
CA ALA A 89 -5.58 -10.83 -0.60
C ALA A 89 -6.30 -12.07 -1.17
N LEU A 90 -6.25 -12.27 -2.49
CA LEU A 90 -6.85 -13.43 -3.16
C LEU A 90 -6.22 -14.75 -2.71
N ALA A 91 -4.88 -14.82 -2.62
CA ALA A 91 -4.17 -16.02 -2.18
C ALA A 91 -4.54 -16.46 -0.75
N GLY A 92 -5.01 -15.52 0.09
CA GLY A 92 -5.47 -15.82 1.46
C GLY A 92 -6.98 -16.00 1.62
N ALA A 93 -7.79 -15.64 0.62
CA ALA A 93 -9.23 -15.45 0.82
C ALA A 93 -10.08 -16.71 0.62
N LEU A 94 -9.56 -17.74 -0.05
CA LEU A 94 -10.33 -18.96 -0.39
C LEU A 94 -10.06 -20.14 0.54
N ALA A 95 -9.38 -19.92 1.67
CA ALA A 95 -9.10 -20.97 2.65
C ALA A 95 -10.39 -21.66 3.13
N ASP A 96 -11.47 -20.90 3.33
CA ASP A 96 -12.77 -21.41 3.77
C ASP A 96 -13.45 -22.32 2.73
N LEU A 97 -13.15 -22.11 1.43
CA LEU A 97 -13.66 -22.96 0.34
C LEU A 97 -12.76 -24.17 0.08
N GLN A 98 -11.64 -24.29 0.77
CA GLN A 98 -10.57 -25.25 0.49
C GLN A 98 -10.06 -25.20 -0.97
N TRP A 99 -10.20 -24.04 -1.60
CA TRP A 99 -9.76 -23.79 -2.97
C TRP A 99 -8.46 -23.03 -2.93
N GLN A 100 -7.53 -23.43 -3.80
CA GLN A 100 -6.22 -22.80 -3.87
C GLN A 100 -6.09 -22.06 -5.20
N LEU A 101 -5.39 -20.93 -5.16
CA LEU A 101 -5.15 -20.12 -6.35
C LEU A 101 -3.69 -20.10 -6.73
N ARG A 102 -3.44 -20.12 -8.03
CA ARG A 102 -2.16 -19.70 -8.59
C ARG A 102 -2.30 -18.28 -9.10
N ILE A 103 -1.35 -17.41 -8.77
CA ILE A 103 -1.43 -15.99 -9.14
C ILE A 103 -0.12 -15.55 -9.79
N GLY A 104 -0.23 -14.89 -10.95
CA GLY A 104 0.88 -14.34 -11.71
C GLY A 104 0.63 -12.87 -12.05
N ILE A 105 1.60 -12.00 -11.78
CA ILE A 105 1.47 -10.56 -11.98
C ILE A 105 2.59 -10.03 -12.85
N SER A 106 2.25 -9.32 -13.92
CA SER A 106 3.21 -8.71 -14.83
C SER A 106 2.86 -7.27 -15.15
N THR A 107 3.86 -6.40 -15.15
CA THR A 107 3.72 -4.99 -15.53
C THR A 107 4.43 -4.75 -16.85
N GLY A 108 3.75 -4.13 -17.80
CA GLY A 108 4.34 -3.84 -19.11
C GLY A 108 3.47 -2.96 -19.99
N ARG A 109 4.01 -2.62 -21.16
CA ARG A 109 3.31 -1.82 -22.17
C ARG A 109 2.33 -2.71 -22.94
N VAL A 110 1.12 -2.22 -23.11
CA VAL A 110 0.04 -2.86 -23.86
C VAL A 110 -0.60 -1.83 -24.79
N VAL A 111 -1.21 -2.32 -25.87
CA VAL A 111 -2.04 -1.52 -26.77
C VAL A 111 -3.49 -1.80 -26.42
N ILE A 112 -4.30 -0.76 -26.22
CA ILE A 112 -5.75 -0.93 -26.06
C ILE A 112 -6.36 -1.10 -27.46
N ARG A 113 -7.02 -2.23 -27.72
CA ARG A 113 -7.72 -2.52 -28.99
C ARG A 113 -9.13 -2.99 -28.69
N ASN A 114 -10.13 -2.35 -29.31
CA ASN A 114 -11.55 -2.63 -29.05
C ASN A 114 -11.89 -2.57 -27.55
N GLY A 115 -11.28 -1.63 -26.81
CA GLY A 115 -11.46 -1.50 -25.36
C GLY A 115 -10.75 -2.57 -24.53
N GLN A 116 -9.90 -3.43 -25.12
CA GLN A 116 -9.23 -4.52 -24.43
C GLN A 116 -7.69 -4.42 -24.50
N PRO A 117 -6.96 -4.68 -23.40
CA PRO A 117 -5.50 -4.66 -23.40
C PRO A 117 -4.90 -5.83 -24.19
N VAL A 118 -4.06 -5.51 -25.17
CA VAL A 118 -3.31 -6.50 -25.97
C VAL A 118 -1.82 -6.26 -25.83
N GLY A 119 -1.06 -7.26 -25.40
CA GLY A 119 0.40 -7.15 -25.33
C GLY A 119 1.07 -8.37 -24.70
N SER A 120 2.39 -8.46 -24.90
CA SER A 120 3.21 -9.56 -24.37
C SER A 120 3.10 -9.69 -22.85
N ALA A 121 2.93 -8.57 -22.14
CA ALA A 121 2.83 -8.57 -20.69
C ALA A 121 1.55 -9.25 -20.17
N VAL A 122 0.46 -9.31 -20.96
CA VAL A 122 -0.77 -10.07 -20.62
C VAL A 122 -0.46 -11.56 -20.61
N HIS A 123 0.18 -12.05 -21.68
CA HIS A 123 0.62 -13.44 -21.77
C HIS A 123 1.69 -13.78 -20.72
N HIS A 124 2.57 -12.83 -20.39
CA HIS A 124 3.57 -13.02 -19.36
C HIS A 124 2.93 -13.25 -17.97
N ALA A 125 1.90 -12.48 -17.60
CA ALA A 125 1.16 -12.68 -16.36
C ALA A 125 0.54 -14.09 -16.28
N ALA A 126 -0.09 -14.55 -17.37
CA ALA A 126 -0.64 -15.92 -17.45
C ALA A 126 0.46 -16.99 -17.33
N ARG A 127 1.64 -16.77 -17.92
CA ARG A 127 2.77 -17.70 -17.78
C ARG A 127 3.30 -17.75 -16.34
N LEU A 128 3.42 -16.61 -15.68
CA LEU A 128 3.79 -16.55 -14.26
C LEU A 128 2.79 -17.31 -13.38
N GLN A 129 1.50 -17.14 -13.64
CA GLN A 129 0.45 -17.87 -12.93
C GLN A 129 0.60 -19.38 -13.14
N SER A 130 0.82 -19.83 -14.37
CA SER A 130 0.90 -21.26 -14.68
C SER A 130 2.02 -22.02 -13.96
N VAL A 131 3.07 -21.32 -13.55
CA VAL A 131 4.22 -21.90 -12.84
C VAL A 131 4.22 -21.58 -11.34
N ALA A 132 3.23 -20.83 -10.86
CA ALA A 132 3.09 -20.50 -9.44
C ALA A 132 2.71 -21.74 -8.63
N GLN A 133 3.23 -21.82 -7.40
CA GLN A 133 2.76 -22.80 -6.43
C GLN A 133 1.35 -22.40 -5.95
N PRO A 134 0.53 -23.36 -5.48
CA PRO A 134 -0.76 -23.07 -4.86
C PRO A 134 -0.62 -22.03 -3.74
N ASP A 135 -1.53 -21.06 -3.72
CA ASP A 135 -1.62 -19.93 -2.78
C ASP A 135 -0.36 -19.05 -2.76
N THR A 136 0.28 -18.91 -3.92
CA THR A 136 1.44 -18.03 -4.09
C THR A 136 1.22 -17.00 -5.19
N VAL A 137 1.85 -15.84 -5.00
CA VAL A 137 1.83 -14.73 -5.96
C VAL A 137 3.22 -14.60 -6.57
N LEU A 138 3.35 -14.97 -7.83
CA LEU A 138 4.56 -14.73 -8.62
C LEU A 138 4.44 -13.41 -9.37
N VAL A 139 5.54 -12.65 -9.43
CA VAL A 139 5.58 -11.35 -10.09
C VAL A 139 6.80 -11.23 -11.00
N SER A 140 6.63 -10.47 -12.09
CA SER A 140 7.73 -10.08 -12.98
C SER A 140 8.72 -9.14 -12.28
N ASP A 141 9.96 -9.06 -12.80
CA ASP A 141 10.97 -8.14 -12.28
C ASP A 141 10.53 -6.66 -12.34
N THR A 142 9.84 -6.27 -13.43
CA THR A 142 9.26 -4.92 -13.58
C THR A 142 8.24 -4.63 -12.49
N THR A 143 7.31 -5.55 -12.22
CA THR A 143 6.32 -5.40 -11.14
C THR A 143 7.03 -5.26 -9.80
N ARG A 144 7.96 -6.18 -9.49
CA ARG A 144 8.74 -6.15 -8.25
C ARG A 144 9.47 -4.83 -8.08
N THR A 145 10.06 -4.27 -9.14
CA THR A 145 10.80 -3.01 -9.09
C THR A 145 9.88 -1.82 -8.77
N LEU A 146 8.71 -1.76 -9.41
CA LEU A 146 7.74 -0.67 -9.21
C LEU A 146 7.04 -0.73 -7.85
N SER A 147 6.95 -1.90 -7.22
CA SER A 147 6.37 -2.07 -5.88
C SER A 147 7.38 -2.46 -4.81
N ALA A 148 8.69 -2.34 -5.09
CA ALA A 148 9.78 -2.80 -4.23
C ALA A 148 9.78 -2.15 -2.83
N GLU A 149 9.27 -0.92 -2.72
CA GLU A 149 9.22 -0.19 -1.46
C GLU A 149 8.11 -0.71 -0.53
N ARG A 150 7.06 -1.32 -1.09
CA ARG A 150 5.83 -1.67 -0.35
C ARG A 150 5.72 -3.14 0.03
N PHE A 151 6.47 -4.05 -0.60
CA PHE A 151 6.31 -5.49 -0.36
C PHE A 151 7.63 -6.22 -0.12
N VAL A 152 7.56 -7.35 0.58
CA VAL A 152 8.66 -8.30 0.72
C VAL A 152 8.59 -9.31 -0.42
N TYR A 153 9.73 -9.53 -1.08
CA TYR A 153 9.87 -10.47 -2.19
C TYR A 153 11.00 -11.46 -1.92
N LEU A 154 10.82 -12.71 -2.35
CA LEU A 154 11.89 -13.69 -2.44
C LEU A 154 12.17 -14.02 -3.92
N PRO A 155 13.45 -14.15 -4.32
CA PRO A 155 13.76 -14.65 -5.65
C PRO A 155 13.34 -16.12 -5.79
N VAL A 156 12.80 -16.48 -6.95
CA VAL A 156 12.54 -17.88 -7.30
C VAL A 156 13.75 -18.40 -8.06
N LEU A 157 14.59 -19.18 -7.37
CA LEU A 157 15.89 -19.62 -7.90
C LEU A 157 15.75 -20.71 -8.98
N ASP A 158 14.75 -21.60 -8.84
CA ASP A 158 14.53 -22.74 -9.73
C ASP A 158 13.21 -22.59 -10.51
N ALA A 159 12.98 -21.40 -11.05
CA ALA A 159 11.79 -21.15 -11.87
C ALA A 159 11.87 -21.97 -13.18
N PRO A 160 10.82 -22.73 -13.54
CA PRO A 160 10.77 -23.36 -14.85
C PRO A 160 10.71 -22.30 -15.96
N PRO A 161 11.27 -22.59 -17.14
CA PRO A 161 11.27 -21.65 -18.25
C PRO A 161 9.84 -21.31 -18.67
N LEU A 162 9.57 -20.01 -18.84
CA LEU A 162 8.28 -19.54 -19.30
C LEU A 162 8.19 -19.70 -20.83
N LYS A 163 7.35 -20.63 -21.30
CA LYS A 163 7.19 -20.88 -22.74
C LYS A 163 6.89 -19.59 -23.52
N GLY A 164 7.78 -19.26 -24.46
CA GLY A 164 7.69 -18.05 -25.29
C GLY A 164 8.28 -16.78 -24.66
N PHE A 165 8.97 -16.92 -23.53
CA PHE A 165 9.65 -15.86 -22.79
C PHE A 165 11.02 -16.37 -22.33
N ASP A 166 11.89 -16.69 -23.29
CA ASP A 166 13.20 -17.30 -23.02
C ASP A 166 14.16 -16.37 -22.24
N ASP A 167 13.84 -15.07 -22.18
CA ASP A 167 14.53 -14.05 -21.38
C ASP A 167 13.55 -13.33 -20.45
N SER A 168 12.71 -14.08 -19.71
CA SER A 168 11.72 -13.52 -18.79
C SER A 168 12.34 -12.74 -17.61
N GLY A 169 13.66 -12.76 -17.47
CA GLY A 169 14.37 -12.26 -16.30
C GLY A 169 14.06 -13.04 -15.03
N PRO A 170 14.54 -12.56 -13.87
CA PRO A 170 14.29 -13.20 -12.58
C PRO A 170 12.81 -13.13 -12.20
N LEU A 171 12.31 -14.22 -11.61
CA LEU A 171 10.98 -14.28 -11.03
C LEU A 171 11.02 -14.03 -9.52
N TRP A 172 9.96 -13.40 -9.02
CA TRP A 172 9.87 -13.04 -7.61
C TRP A 172 8.56 -13.53 -7.00
N ARG A 173 8.62 -14.10 -5.81
CA ARG A 173 7.43 -14.42 -5.01
C ARG A 173 7.14 -13.25 -4.07
N ALA A 174 5.95 -12.67 -4.17
CA ALA A 174 5.46 -11.72 -3.18
C ALA A 174 5.01 -12.48 -1.92
N LEU A 175 5.43 -12.02 -0.74
CA LEU A 175 5.08 -12.66 0.52
C LEU A 175 4.00 -11.91 1.28
N ASN A 176 4.28 -10.64 1.57
CA ASN A 176 3.42 -9.80 2.37
C ASN A 176 3.73 -8.34 2.06
N GLU A 177 2.73 -7.50 2.30
CA GLU A 177 2.99 -6.07 2.38
C GLU A 177 3.97 -5.82 3.51
N ARG A 178 4.94 -4.93 3.26
CA ARG A 178 5.76 -4.42 4.33
C ARG A 178 4.81 -3.68 5.26
N PRO A 179 4.83 -3.96 6.57
CA PRO A 179 4.22 -3.03 7.50
C PRO A 179 4.77 -1.66 7.13
N ALA A 180 3.91 -0.62 7.19
CA ALA A 180 4.25 0.73 6.76
C ALA A 180 5.33 1.38 7.62
N LEU A 181 6.33 0.63 8.12
CA LEU A 181 7.60 1.05 8.67
C LEU A 181 8.14 2.17 7.79
N GLY A 182 8.35 3.32 8.42
CA GLY A 182 8.79 4.52 7.77
C GLY A 182 10.04 4.26 6.94
N THR A 183 10.23 5.15 5.97
CA THR A 183 11.43 5.36 5.16
C THR A 183 12.77 5.29 5.94
N GLU A 184 12.74 5.36 7.28
CA GLU A 184 13.84 5.07 8.23
C GLU A 184 14.74 3.87 7.85
N ARG A 185 14.18 2.70 7.51
CA ARG A 185 15.00 1.51 7.12
C ARG A 185 15.41 1.49 5.64
N PHE A 186 14.85 2.37 4.81
CA PHE A 186 15.01 2.33 3.36
C PHE A 186 15.82 3.49 2.77
N ASP A 187 16.06 4.56 3.53
CA ASP A 187 16.94 5.65 3.12
C ASP A 187 18.40 5.21 2.92
N THR A 188 18.80 4.06 3.46
CA THR A 188 20.16 3.52 3.32
C THR A 188 20.38 2.61 2.11
N ARG A 189 19.34 2.14 1.41
CA ARG A 189 19.48 1.07 0.38
C ARG A 189 19.11 1.44 -1.06
N SER A 190 18.35 2.52 -1.32
CA SER A 190 18.08 2.91 -2.70
C SER A 190 19.21 3.79 -3.25
N ARG A 191 19.98 3.28 -4.22
CA ARG A 191 20.86 4.09 -5.08
C ARG A 191 20.02 5.03 -5.95
N LEU A 192 19.47 6.06 -5.33
CA LEU A 192 18.75 7.11 -6.05
C LEU A 192 19.76 7.92 -6.87
N SER A 193 19.33 8.40 -8.04
CA SER A 193 20.13 9.33 -8.84
C SER A 193 20.54 10.55 -8.02
N ALA A 194 21.67 11.15 -8.39
CA ALA A 194 22.19 12.35 -7.73
C ALA A 194 21.10 13.44 -7.68
N PHE A 195 20.93 14.04 -6.51
CA PHE A 195 19.99 15.15 -6.33
C PHE A 195 20.67 16.43 -6.82
N VAL A 196 20.21 16.97 -7.96
CA VAL A 196 20.84 18.11 -8.65
C VAL A 196 19.80 19.17 -9.00
N GLY A 197 20.16 20.46 -8.88
CA GLY A 197 19.37 21.57 -9.43
C GLY A 197 18.18 22.03 -8.59
N ARG A 198 18.23 21.81 -7.26
CA ARG A 198 17.15 22.17 -6.30
C ARG A 198 17.66 22.87 -5.05
N ASP A 199 18.80 23.57 -5.18
CA ASP A 199 19.49 24.19 -4.05
C ASP A 199 18.66 25.31 -3.42
N ALA A 200 17.95 26.09 -4.24
CA ALA A 200 17.10 27.18 -3.76
C ALA A 200 15.90 26.67 -2.92
N GLU A 201 15.19 25.66 -3.41
CA GLU A 201 14.04 25.08 -2.69
C GLU A 201 14.49 24.36 -1.41
N MET A 202 15.61 23.62 -1.49
CA MET A 202 16.21 22.99 -0.31
C MET A 202 16.67 24.04 0.71
N GLN A 203 17.25 25.15 0.27
CA GLN A 203 17.64 26.26 1.15
C GLN A 203 16.41 26.89 1.82
N ALA A 204 15.30 27.08 1.10
CA ALA A 204 14.06 27.60 1.67
C ALA A 204 13.49 26.67 2.76
N LEU A 205 13.51 25.35 2.54
CA LEU A 205 13.12 24.35 3.56
C LEU A 205 14.01 24.45 4.80
N ARG A 206 15.34 24.53 4.61
CA ARG A 206 16.30 24.66 5.72
C ARG A 206 16.12 25.95 6.50
N GLN A 207 15.91 27.08 5.83
CA GLN A 207 15.70 28.37 6.50
C GLN A 207 14.46 28.34 7.40
N ARG A 208 13.38 27.73 6.92
CA ARG A 208 12.14 27.60 7.69
C ARG A 208 12.30 26.62 8.85
N TRP A 209 13.01 25.52 8.64
CA TRP A 209 13.38 24.62 9.73
C TRP A 209 14.18 25.35 10.81
N GLN A 210 15.24 26.06 10.41
CA GLN A 210 16.09 26.78 11.34
C GLN A 210 15.30 27.84 12.11
N ALA A 211 14.42 28.58 11.45
CA ALA A 211 13.53 29.53 12.12
C ALA A 211 12.62 28.86 13.15
N ALA A 212 12.11 27.64 12.88
CA ALA A 212 11.32 26.87 13.84
C ALA A 212 12.16 26.43 15.05
N VAL A 213 13.40 25.99 14.81
CA VAL A 213 14.35 25.58 15.85
C VAL A 213 14.73 26.77 16.73
N ASP A 214 15.06 27.91 16.14
CA ASP A 214 15.58 29.09 16.86
C ASP A 214 14.49 29.83 17.64
N SER A 215 13.30 30.00 17.04
CA SER A 215 12.22 30.79 17.65
C SER A 215 11.27 29.96 18.52
N GLY A 216 11.28 28.63 18.37
CA GLY A 216 10.26 27.73 18.93
C GLY A 216 8.86 27.94 18.35
N GLN A 217 8.71 28.78 17.32
CA GLN A 217 7.42 29.04 16.69
C GLN A 217 7.13 28.03 15.58
N ARG A 218 5.86 27.65 15.47
CA ARG A 218 5.36 26.76 14.43
C ARG A 218 5.58 27.37 13.05
N GLN A 219 6.17 26.60 12.14
CA GLN A 219 6.30 26.94 10.73
C GLN A 219 5.44 25.98 9.91
N ALA A 220 4.78 26.49 8.87
CA ALA A 220 4.00 25.69 7.94
C ALA A 220 4.42 26.04 6.51
N LEU A 221 4.59 25.03 5.67
CA LEU A 221 4.99 25.16 4.28
C LEU A 221 4.15 24.25 3.40
N LEU A 222 3.77 24.77 2.23
CA LEU A 222 3.12 24.00 1.18
C LEU A 222 4.09 23.86 0.01
N LEU A 223 4.42 22.62 -0.35
CA LEU A 223 5.20 22.30 -1.53
C LEU A 223 4.25 21.95 -2.68
N ALA A 224 4.12 22.88 -3.63
CA ALA A 224 3.28 22.73 -4.82
C ALA A 224 4.14 22.64 -6.09
N GLY A 225 3.63 21.95 -7.10
CA GLY A 225 4.30 21.78 -8.39
C GLY A 225 3.70 20.64 -9.20
N GLU A 226 4.09 20.53 -10.47
CA GLU A 226 3.58 19.52 -11.41
C GLU A 226 3.86 18.08 -10.96
N ALA A 227 3.04 17.13 -11.39
CA ALA A 227 3.31 15.70 -11.17
C ALA A 227 4.66 15.31 -11.79
N GLY A 228 5.42 14.45 -11.12
CA GLY A 228 6.74 14.01 -11.60
C GLY A 228 7.90 15.03 -11.49
N ILE A 229 7.64 16.29 -11.10
CA ILE A 229 8.67 17.36 -11.00
C ILE A 229 9.73 17.12 -9.89
N GLY A 230 9.54 16.09 -9.07
CA GLY A 230 10.47 15.69 -8.00
C GLY A 230 10.12 16.21 -6.61
N LYS A 231 8.87 16.59 -6.31
CA LYS A 231 8.43 17.07 -4.99
C LYS A 231 8.78 16.08 -3.87
N SER A 232 8.36 14.81 -3.99
CA SER A 232 8.63 13.79 -2.98
C SER A 232 10.12 13.47 -2.87
N ARG A 233 10.92 13.68 -3.93
CA ARG A 233 12.38 13.56 -3.88
C ARG A 233 13.01 14.68 -3.04
N LEU A 234 12.54 15.92 -3.21
CA LEU A 234 12.96 17.08 -2.41
C LEU A 234 12.63 16.88 -0.92
N VAL A 235 11.40 16.46 -0.61
CA VAL A 235 10.95 16.18 0.76
C VAL A 235 11.77 15.06 1.39
N ARG A 236 12.01 13.96 0.65
CA ARG A 236 12.84 12.84 1.10
C ARG A 236 14.27 13.27 1.41
N GLU A 237 14.87 14.10 0.56
CA GLU A 237 16.23 14.59 0.77
C GLU A 237 16.32 15.53 1.98
N PHE A 238 15.32 16.39 2.17
CA PHE A 238 15.23 17.27 3.33
C PHE A 238 15.04 16.46 4.63
N ARG A 239 14.11 15.50 4.63
CA ARG A 239 13.88 14.56 5.74
C ARG A 239 15.16 13.81 6.12
N ARG A 240 15.90 13.30 5.14
CA ARG A 240 17.19 12.62 5.35
C ARG A 240 18.19 13.52 6.06
N GLN A 241 18.29 14.79 5.68
CA GLN A 241 19.18 15.75 6.34
C GLN A 241 18.79 15.99 7.79
N LEU A 242 17.49 16.13 8.08
CA LEU A 242 17.00 16.29 9.46
C LEU A 242 17.35 15.08 10.33
N LEU A 243 17.15 13.86 9.82
CA LEU A 243 17.47 12.64 10.56
C LEU A 243 18.96 12.50 10.85
N VAL A 244 19.82 12.84 9.88
CA VAL A 244 21.29 12.84 10.07
C VAL A 244 21.73 13.85 11.13
N GLN A 245 21.01 14.96 11.27
CA GLN A 245 21.23 15.96 12.32
C GLN A 245 20.62 15.55 13.68
N GLY A 246 19.99 14.38 13.78
CA GLY A 246 19.35 13.89 15.00
C GLY A 246 17.98 14.51 15.28
N HIS A 247 17.40 15.24 14.33
CA HIS A 247 16.06 15.82 14.48
C HIS A 247 14.97 14.79 14.20
N ARG A 248 13.78 15.01 14.78
CA ARG A 248 12.61 14.14 14.57
C ARG A 248 11.87 14.57 13.31
N ALA A 249 11.71 13.65 12.35
CA ALA A 249 10.94 13.87 11.13
C ALA A 249 9.87 12.77 10.93
N LEU A 250 8.62 13.15 11.17
CA LEU A 250 7.44 12.31 11.07
C LEU A 250 6.80 12.48 9.68
N GLU A 251 6.49 11.38 9.02
CA GLU A 251 5.90 11.37 7.67
C GLU A 251 4.53 10.69 7.69
N CYS A 252 3.53 11.38 7.15
CA CYS A 252 2.19 10.90 6.84
C CYS A 252 2.07 10.85 5.31
N ARG A 253 1.58 9.74 4.76
CA ARG A 253 1.32 9.61 3.32
C ARG A 253 -0.17 9.46 3.10
N CYS A 254 -0.74 10.30 2.25
CA CYS A 254 -2.14 10.22 1.90
C CYS A 254 -2.26 9.43 0.59
N GLY A 255 -3.05 8.35 0.60
CA GLY A 255 -3.26 7.52 -0.58
C GLY A 255 -4.72 7.55 -1.01
N PRO A 256 -5.02 7.46 -2.31
CA PRO A 256 -6.41 7.36 -2.80
C PRO A 256 -7.15 6.17 -2.16
N GLU A 257 -6.44 5.08 -1.87
CA GLU A 257 -6.96 3.87 -1.22
C GLU A 257 -7.54 4.12 0.19
N HIS A 258 -7.17 5.21 0.84
CA HIS A 258 -7.56 5.51 2.23
C HIS A 258 -8.41 6.77 2.36
N SER A 259 -8.82 7.38 1.24
CA SER A 259 -9.63 8.61 1.23
C SER A 259 -11.00 8.46 1.94
N GLY A 260 -11.52 7.24 2.04
CA GLY A 260 -12.76 6.90 2.77
C GLY A 260 -12.55 6.48 4.23
N SER A 261 -11.31 6.28 4.69
CA SER A 261 -10.99 5.84 6.05
C SER A 261 -10.51 7.01 6.89
N ALA A 262 -11.23 7.30 7.97
CA ALA A 262 -10.92 8.42 8.85
C ALA A 262 -9.54 8.28 9.50
N LEU A 263 -8.71 9.32 9.41
CA LEU A 263 -7.41 9.43 10.08
C LEU A 263 -6.37 8.39 9.66
N GLN A 264 -6.53 7.70 8.52
CA GLN A 264 -5.61 6.63 8.13
C GLN A 264 -4.13 7.06 8.05
N PRO A 265 -3.76 8.23 7.49
CA PRO A 265 -2.36 8.65 7.47
C PRO A 265 -1.75 8.80 8.87
N VAL A 266 -2.58 9.18 9.85
CA VAL A 266 -2.19 9.34 11.26
C VAL A 266 -2.15 7.99 11.97
N ILE A 267 -3.07 7.08 11.68
CA ILE A 267 -3.05 5.68 12.15
C ILE A 267 -1.73 5.03 11.72
N ASP A 268 -1.37 5.12 10.44
CA ASP A 268 -0.13 4.57 9.90
C ASP A 268 1.10 5.18 10.60
N LEU A 269 1.09 6.49 10.84
CA LEU A 269 2.14 7.18 11.58
C LEU A 269 2.27 6.64 13.01
N LEU A 270 1.18 6.51 13.75
CA LEU A 270 1.19 5.99 15.12
C LEU A 270 1.65 4.53 15.16
N GLN A 271 1.14 3.70 14.25
CA GLN A 271 1.55 2.30 14.14
C GLN A 271 3.06 2.17 13.87
N ARG A 272 3.64 3.07 13.06
CA ARG A 272 5.10 3.17 12.88
C ARG A 272 5.82 3.51 14.18
N GLN A 273 5.39 4.57 14.85
CA GLN A 273 6.05 5.06 16.09
C GLN A 273 5.99 4.02 17.22
N LEU A 274 4.93 3.20 17.24
CA LEU A 274 4.73 2.16 18.23
C LEU A 274 5.36 0.80 17.85
N GLN A 275 5.94 0.67 16.65
CA GLN A 275 6.37 -0.63 16.09
C GLN A 275 5.23 -1.66 16.13
N TRP A 276 4.01 -1.22 15.83
CA TRP A 276 2.76 -1.92 16.16
C TRP A 276 2.67 -3.36 15.67
N HIS A 277 3.23 -3.62 14.48
CA HIS A 277 3.21 -4.92 13.80
C HIS A 277 4.33 -5.86 14.26
N GLU A 278 5.37 -5.34 14.94
CA GLU A 278 6.42 -6.16 15.54
C GLU A 278 5.99 -6.73 16.91
N LEU A 279 4.87 -6.22 17.46
CA LEU A 279 4.34 -6.65 18.75
C LEU A 279 3.45 -7.90 18.59
N PRO A 280 3.74 -9.00 19.32
CA PRO A 280 3.12 -10.31 19.16
C PRO A 280 1.66 -10.35 19.60
N ASP A 281 1.30 -9.63 20.66
CA ASP A 281 -0.04 -9.63 21.21
C ASP A 281 -0.58 -8.23 21.47
N ALA A 282 -1.89 -8.17 21.71
CA ALA A 282 -2.57 -6.90 21.89
C ALA A 282 -2.33 -6.27 23.29
N ALA A 283 -1.92 -7.06 24.30
CA ALA A 283 -1.63 -6.53 25.63
C ALA A 283 -0.32 -5.72 25.61
N GLU A 284 0.69 -6.21 24.89
CA GLU A 284 1.91 -5.47 24.61
C GLU A 284 1.65 -4.20 23.80
N ARG A 285 0.78 -4.27 22.78
CA ARG A 285 0.35 -3.08 22.00
C ARG A 285 -0.32 -2.03 22.88
N GLN A 286 -1.21 -2.44 23.78
CA GLN A 286 -1.84 -1.54 24.72
C GLN A 286 -0.80 -0.90 25.66
N GLN A 287 0.12 -1.70 26.20
CA GLN A 287 1.16 -1.19 27.08
C GLN A 287 2.06 -0.18 26.36
N ARG A 288 2.43 -0.45 25.10
CA ARG A 288 3.21 0.50 24.29
C ARG A 288 2.45 1.80 24.04
N LEU A 289 1.15 1.73 23.76
CA LEU A 289 0.29 2.91 23.62
C LEU A 289 0.27 3.74 24.91
N ARG A 290 0.13 3.10 26.08
CA ARG A 290 0.18 3.79 27.38
C ARG A 290 1.52 4.50 27.60
N VAL A 291 2.63 3.86 27.26
CA VAL A 291 3.97 4.44 27.39
C VAL A 291 4.15 5.65 26.46
N LEU A 292 3.67 5.57 25.21
CA LEU A 292 3.69 6.68 24.26
C LEU A 292 2.93 7.89 24.82
N LEU A 293 1.72 7.65 25.31
CA LEU A 293 0.85 8.66 25.89
C LEU A 293 1.47 9.27 27.17
N ALA A 294 2.08 8.44 28.02
CA ALA A 294 2.81 8.89 29.21
C ALA A 294 3.99 9.80 28.88
N SER A 295 4.74 9.49 27.83
CA SER A 295 5.87 10.33 27.39
C SER A 295 5.45 11.71 26.92
N ALA A 296 4.18 11.88 26.54
CA ALA A 296 3.60 13.15 26.15
C ALA A 296 2.87 13.89 27.30
N GLY A 297 2.94 13.36 28.53
CA GLY A 297 2.24 13.94 29.68
C GLY A 297 0.73 13.72 29.67
N GLN A 298 0.22 12.82 28.83
CA GLN A 298 -1.19 12.47 28.72
C GLN A 298 -1.39 11.01 29.07
N VAL A 299 -1.85 10.67 30.28
CA VAL A 299 -2.28 9.28 30.59
C VAL A 299 -3.64 9.32 31.23
N ASP A 300 -4.63 9.73 30.45
CA ASP A 300 -6.02 9.56 30.84
C ASP A 300 -6.61 8.29 30.21
N THR A 301 -7.52 7.66 30.94
CA THR A 301 -8.18 6.41 30.54
C THR A 301 -8.94 6.56 29.23
N ASP A 302 -9.53 7.74 28.98
CA ASP A 302 -10.31 8.01 27.77
C ASP A 302 -9.40 8.03 26.53
N SER A 303 -8.24 8.69 26.61
CA SER A 303 -7.26 8.72 25.51
C SER A 303 -6.75 7.33 25.13
N VAL A 304 -6.47 6.48 26.12
CA VAL A 304 -6.06 5.09 25.88
C VAL A 304 -7.18 4.30 25.20
N ALA A 305 -8.43 4.47 25.63
CA ALA A 305 -9.57 3.80 25.04
C ALA A 305 -9.84 4.26 23.60
N LEU A 306 -9.84 5.56 23.35
CA LEU A 306 -10.12 6.16 22.04
C LEU A 306 -9.02 5.85 21.02
N LEU A 307 -7.75 6.08 21.37
CA LEU A 307 -6.64 5.81 20.45
C LEU A 307 -6.42 4.33 20.24
N GLY A 308 -6.62 3.51 21.27
CA GLY A 308 -6.51 2.06 21.09
C GLY A 308 -7.65 1.50 20.24
N ALA A 309 -8.86 2.04 20.32
CA ALA A 309 -9.95 1.71 19.38
C ALA A 309 -9.61 2.17 17.96
N LEU A 310 -9.06 3.37 17.79
CA LEU A 310 -8.59 3.90 16.50
C LEU A 310 -7.51 3.01 15.86
N LEU A 311 -6.63 2.43 16.67
CA LEU A 311 -5.55 1.53 16.24
C LEU A 311 -5.99 0.05 16.09
N GLY A 312 -7.28 -0.25 16.30
CA GLY A 312 -7.84 -1.60 16.13
C GLY A 312 -7.53 -2.57 17.26
N LEU A 313 -7.31 -2.10 18.51
CA LEU A 313 -7.17 -3.00 19.65
C LEU A 313 -8.49 -3.71 19.98
N PRO A 314 -8.46 -5.00 20.35
CA PRO A 314 -9.64 -5.72 20.80
C PRO A 314 -10.30 -5.04 22.01
N ARG A 315 -11.63 -4.93 21.99
CA ARG A 315 -12.40 -4.27 23.05
C ARG A 315 -12.13 -4.82 24.45
N ALA A 316 -11.90 -6.13 24.56
CA ALA A 316 -11.61 -6.82 25.82
C ALA A 316 -10.34 -6.31 26.52
N GLN A 317 -9.43 -5.68 25.77
CA GLN A 317 -8.18 -5.15 26.31
C GLN A 317 -8.24 -3.66 26.55
N LEU A 318 -9.25 -2.95 26.02
CA LEU A 318 -9.37 -1.51 26.17
C LEU A 318 -10.14 -1.14 27.44
N PRO A 319 -9.84 0.01 28.07
CA PRO A 319 -10.76 0.60 29.04
C PRO A 319 -12.12 0.88 28.40
N PRO A 320 -13.18 1.07 29.22
CA PRO A 320 -14.49 1.48 28.71
C PRO A 320 -14.35 2.75 27.86
N LEU A 321 -15.09 2.79 26.75
CA LEU A 321 -15.13 3.99 25.93
C LEU A 321 -15.97 5.00 26.71
N PRO A 322 -15.60 6.28 26.70
CA PRO A 322 -16.37 7.29 27.39
C PRO A 322 -17.76 7.40 26.75
N GLU A 323 -18.79 7.49 27.58
CA GLU A 323 -20.20 7.69 27.17
C GLU A 323 -20.38 9.13 26.65
N LEU A 324 -19.87 9.36 25.45
CA LEU A 324 -19.85 10.64 24.77
C LEU A 324 -20.54 10.49 23.42
N SER A 325 -21.11 11.59 22.92
CA SER A 325 -21.56 11.65 21.54
C SER A 325 -20.39 11.39 20.57
N PRO A 326 -20.64 10.85 19.37
CA PRO A 326 -19.58 10.60 18.37
C PRO A 326 -18.71 11.84 18.10
N GLU A 327 -19.32 13.02 18.05
CA GLU A 327 -18.60 14.28 17.85
C GLU A 327 -17.65 14.62 19.02
N ARG A 328 -18.08 14.39 20.26
CA ARG A 328 -17.21 14.57 21.44
C ARG A 328 -16.10 13.53 21.50
N GLN A 329 -16.36 12.29 21.09
CA GLN A 329 -15.31 11.26 20.97
C GLN A 329 -14.27 11.66 19.92
N ARG A 330 -14.70 12.19 18.77
CA ARG A 330 -13.81 12.72 17.72
C ARG A 330 -12.94 13.86 18.25
N GLN A 331 -13.54 14.85 18.94
CA GLN A 331 -12.81 15.97 19.54
C GLN A 331 -11.77 15.51 20.56
N ARG A 332 -12.13 14.55 21.43
CA ARG A 332 -11.20 13.95 22.41
C ARG A 332 -10.06 13.19 21.73
N THR A 333 -10.37 12.42 20.68
CA THR A 333 -9.36 11.70 19.89
C THR A 333 -8.36 12.68 19.28
N MET A 334 -8.85 13.77 18.68
CA MET A 334 -7.98 14.81 18.11
C MET A 334 -7.14 15.51 19.19
N ALA A 335 -7.71 15.81 20.35
CA ALA A 335 -6.97 16.40 21.47
C ALA A 335 -5.85 15.49 22.00
N ALA A 336 -6.07 14.17 22.02
CA ALA A 336 -5.05 13.19 22.39
C ALA A 336 -3.93 13.10 21.35
N LEU A 337 -4.27 13.10 20.05
CA LEU A 337 -3.27 13.13 18.96
C LEU A 337 -2.41 14.40 19.01
N LEU A 338 -3.05 15.56 19.21
CA LEU A 338 -2.36 16.84 19.30
C LEU A 338 -1.49 16.93 20.55
N GLY A 339 -1.98 16.46 21.70
CA GLY A 339 -1.21 16.44 22.93
C GLY A 339 0.00 15.52 22.85
N TRP A 340 -0.12 14.36 22.19
CA TRP A 340 1.02 13.53 21.84
C TRP A 340 2.07 14.28 21.00
N LEU A 341 1.64 14.94 19.92
CA LEU A 341 2.55 15.71 19.07
C LEU A 341 3.21 16.87 19.81
N MET A 342 2.46 17.55 20.68
CA MET A 342 2.98 18.63 21.53
C MET A 342 3.99 18.11 22.55
N GLY A 343 3.75 16.93 23.14
CA GLY A 343 4.71 16.27 24.02
C GLY A 343 6.03 15.95 23.31
N LEU A 344 5.96 15.49 22.06
CA LEU A 344 7.16 15.32 21.23
C LEU A 344 7.89 16.65 20.97
N ALA A 345 7.14 17.70 20.64
CA ALA A 345 7.69 19.03 20.38
C ALA A 345 8.32 19.67 21.63
N ALA A 346 7.83 19.35 22.82
CA ALA A 346 8.42 19.79 24.09
C ALA A 346 9.80 19.16 24.36
N ALA A 347 10.04 17.94 23.85
CA ALA A 347 11.33 17.27 23.96
C ALA A 347 12.36 17.73 22.89
N GLY A 348 11.91 18.44 21.86
CA GLY A 348 12.76 19.01 20.83
C GLY A 348 12.01 19.28 19.52
N PRO A 349 12.66 19.93 18.53
CA PRO A 349 12.02 20.25 17.26
C PRO A 349 11.50 19.02 16.51
N VAL A 350 10.26 19.10 16.01
CA VAL A 350 9.59 18.05 15.24
C VAL A 350 9.19 18.60 13.88
N CYS A 351 9.60 17.90 12.81
CA CYS A 351 9.10 18.14 11.46
C CYS A 351 7.99 17.11 11.16
N LEU A 352 6.78 17.59 10.89
CA LEU A 352 5.66 16.75 10.44
C LEU A 352 5.42 16.99 8.95
N ILE A 353 5.49 15.94 8.15
CA ILE A 353 5.39 15.96 6.70
C ILE A 353 4.12 15.23 6.30
N PHE A 354 3.28 15.87 5.48
CA PHE A 354 2.16 15.21 4.80
C PHE A 354 2.45 15.18 3.29
N GLU A 355 2.62 13.98 2.76
CA GLU A 355 2.74 13.72 1.32
C GLU A 355 1.37 13.50 0.69
N ASP A 356 1.23 13.90 -0.58
CA ASP A 356 0.03 13.71 -1.39
C ASP A 356 -1.26 14.24 -0.75
N VAL A 357 -1.18 15.42 -0.11
CA VAL A 357 -2.29 16.06 0.64
C VAL A 357 -3.61 16.22 -0.12
N HIS A 358 -3.59 16.10 -1.45
CA HIS A 358 -4.80 16.10 -2.28
C HIS A 358 -5.69 14.86 -2.04
N TRP A 359 -5.14 13.79 -1.46
CA TRP A 359 -5.87 12.59 -1.04
C TRP A 359 -6.22 12.56 0.46
N LEU A 360 -6.05 13.67 1.19
CA LEU A 360 -6.42 13.72 2.61
C LEU A 360 -7.89 13.36 2.82
N ASP A 361 -8.13 12.43 3.74
CA ASP A 361 -9.48 12.13 4.18
C ASP A 361 -10.09 13.33 4.94
N PRO A 362 -11.43 13.49 4.94
CA PRO A 362 -12.10 14.62 5.58
C PRO A 362 -11.81 14.76 7.08
N SER A 363 -11.41 13.69 7.76
CA SER A 363 -11.14 13.73 9.21
C SER A 363 -9.73 14.20 9.54
N THR A 364 -8.77 14.05 8.61
CA THR A 364 -7.37 14.51 8.78
C THR A 364 -7.16 15.96 8.32
N ARG A 365 -7.99 16.47 7.40
CA ARG A 365 -7.96 17.89 6.99
C ARG A 365 -8.29 18.82 8.16
#